data_AF-A0A0M8P767-F1
#
_entry.id   AF-A0A0M8P767-F1
#
_cell.length_a   1.000
_cell.length_b   1.000
_cell.length_c   1.000
_cell.angle_alpha   90.00
_cell.angle_beta   90.00
_cell.angle_gamma   90.00
#
_symmetry.space_group_name_H-M   'P 1'
#
loop_
_entity.id
_entity.type
_entity.pdbx_description
1 polymer ?
#
loop_
_entity_poly.entity_id
_entity_poly.type
_entity_poly.pdbx_seq_one_letter_code
_entity_poly.pdbx_strand_id
1 'polypeptide(L)'
;MLATATGTARLRLVENSNSTEGRVKERERNAARALEWTQQDPEAAALDTRSPVERFRQAPNKAFSVTDLVSPAWCELQYWFTLTKHGGQKKRTAAMKKGSSMHKTLEDEIYTTVPVEITTKEDAWGLRVWNVIQGLRMLRDYGVTREMEVWGVVDGEFVNGIIDQLSYECPDSDLEATAAGYYADVVASRAALPEYQMSLSDFLLSSSQGGMKLSDFGQSETEQTGHVEQELPAAVYDLPRIYLTDVKTKGNRSLPNVKSTGFRPTLLQLQLYYHMLNRLITSDDVTIDLLAVRYDFDAEKPFTNAFVSEVGGLNDQYFDALSSQESEHNEGPSIGSQDSTGILLKHNNLSSLWSVMIQQLRLTFLPPDTPSVAPSIPSVSQPELLEPYSTLLSPVLTARYLSSAANEDAKRQLIGSRSFLFDPTSLTSHLNDQMTWWRGKRDPRGVDIMDAWKCRICEFRDECSWREEREMAYARRGGGRRAGPIADI
;
A
#
# COMPACT_ATOMS: atom_id res chain seq x y z
N MET A 1 -34.78 8.30 -17.98
CA MET A 1 -35.51 8.63 -16.73
C MET A 1 -34.59 8.28 -15.59
N LEU A 2 -34.13 9.29 -14.84
CA LEU A 2 -33.24 9.13 -13.69
C LEU A 2 -34.02 8.49 -12.55
N ALA A 3 -33.66 7.26 -12.17
CA ALA A 3 -34.07 6.69 -10.90
C ALA A 3 -33.34 7.44 -9.79
N THR A 4 -34.09 8.18 -8.99
CA THR A 4 -33.66 8.75 -7.72
C THR A 4 -33.36 7.60 -6.75
N ALA A 5 -32.08 7.26 -6.59
CA ALA A 5 -31.65 6.35 -5.53
C ALA A 5 -31.94 7.00 -4.18
N THR A 6 -32.82 6.40 -3.40
CA THR A 6 -32.97 6.65 -1.96
C THR A 6 -31.66 6.27 -1.29
N GLY A 7 -30.81 7.28 -1.05
CA GLY A 7 -29.43 7.09 -0.62
C GLY A 7 -29.34 6.71 0.85
N THR A 8 -28.99 5.47 1.13
CA THR A 8 -28.59 5.05 2.46
C THR A 8 -27.20 5.61 2.80
N ALA A 9 -27.08 6.30 3.93
CA ALA A 9 -25.84 6.91 4.45
C ALA A 9 -24.80 5.90 4.98
N ARG A 10 -23.93 5.39 4.12
CA ARG A 10 -22.83 4.47 4.44
C ARG A 10 -21.90 5.06 5.50
N LEU A 11 -21.66 4.42 6.65
CA LEU A 11 -20.94 5.06 7.77
C LEU A 11 -19.43 4.75 7.78
N ARG A 12 -18.64 5.76 8.15
CA ARG A 12 -17.23 5.61 8.54
C ARG A 12 -17.03 6.21 9.91
N LEU A 13 -16.58 5.40 10.86
CA LEU A 13 -16.39 5.87 12.23
C LEU A 13 -15.01 6.51 12.37
N VAL A 14 -14.97 7.70 12.96
CA VAL A 14 -13.73 8.45 13.19
C VAL A 14 -13.62 8.87 14.65
N GLU A 15 -12.39 9.14 15.08
CA GLU A 15 -12.14 9.64 16.44
C GLU A 15 -12.76 11.03 16.62
N ASN A 16 -13.51 11.21 17.71
CA ASN A 16 -14.01 12.50 18.13
C ASN A 16 -12.83 13.42 18.51
N SER A 17 -12.95 14.73 18.25
CA SER A 17 -11.93 15.72 18.60
C SER A 17 -11.62 15.78 20.10
N ASN A 18 -12.56 15.37 20.95
CA ASN A 18 -12.39 15.39 22.41
C ASN A 18 -11.75 14.10 22.97
N SER A 19 -11.43 13.13 22.11
CA SER A 19 -10.82 11.86 22.49
C SER A 19 -9.48 12.07 23.20
N THR A 20 -9.29 11.39 24.34
CA THR A 20 -8.06 11.46 25.14
C THR A 20 -7.00 10.46 24.69
N GLU A 21 -7.38 9.49 23.87
CA GLU A 21 -6.50 8.53 23.20
C GLU A 21 -6.90 8.38 21.73
N GLY A 22 -6.06 7.74 20.90
CA GLY A 22 -6.33 7.55 19.47
C GLY A 22 -5.16 7.91 18.56
N ARG A 23 -5.37 7.88 17.25
CA ARG A 23 -4.40 8.25 16.20
C ARG A 23 -3.90 9.67 16.37
N VAL A 24 -4.76 10.62 16.75
CA VAL A 24 -4.33 12.02 16.95
C VAL A 24 -3.31 12.12 18.08
N LYS A 25 -3.64 11.52 19.23
CA LYS A 25 -2.77 11.50 20.42
C LYS A 25 -1.49 10.71 20.17
N GLU A 26 -1.57 9.60 19.44
CA GLU A 26 -0.41 8.83 19.01
C GLU A 26 0.53 9.65 18.10
N ARG A 27 -0.03 10.43 17.16
CA ARG A 27 0.73 11.34 16.30
C ARG A 27 1.41 12.45 17.10
N GLU A 28 0.71 13.03 18.08
CA GLU A 28 1.28 14.04 18.98
C GLU A 28 2.48 13.47 19.76
N ARG A 29 2.36 12.28 20.35
CA ARG A 29 3.47 11.60 21.05
C ARG A 29 4.65 11.31 20.12
N ASN A 30 4.37 10.84 18.91
CA ASN A 30 5.40 10.59 17.89
C ASN A 30 6.10 11.87 17.44
N ALA A 31 5.36 12.98 17.30
CA ALA A 31 5.91 14.28 16.92
C ALA A 31 6.77 14.87 18.05
N ALA A 32 6.36 14.72 19.31
CA ALA A 32 7.14 15.16 20.47
C ALA A 32 8.50 14.43 20.54
N ARG A 33 8.51 13.10 20.41
CA ARG A 33 9.76 12.30 20.35
C ARG A 33 10.65 12.69 19.17
N ALA A 34 10.05 12.92 18.01
CA ALA A 34 10.78 13.38 16.83
C ALA A 34 11.43 14.75 17.06
N LEU A 35 10.75 15.66 17.76
CA LEU A 35 11.28 16.98 18.11
C LEU A 35 12.45 16.87 19.09
N GLU A 36 12.30 16.07 20.16
CA GLU A 36 13.38 15.79 21.13
C GLU A 36 14.63 15.26 20.42
N TRP A 37 14.45 14.35 19.46
CA TRP A 37 15.55 13.85 18.65
C TRP A 37 16.26 14.94 17.85
N THR A 38 15.50 15.78 17.14
CA THR A 38 16.09 16.86 16.32
C THR A 38 16.81 17.94 17.12
N GLN A 39 16.58 17.99 18.43
CA GLN A 39 17.23 18.92 19.35
C GLN A 39 18.46 18.33 20.05
N GLN A 40 18.80 17.05 19.79
CA GLN A 40 20.01 16.44 20.33
C GLN A 40 21.27 17.11 19.78
N ASP A 41 22.33 17.09 20.60
CA ASP A 41 23.65 17.59 20.22
C ASP A 41 24.15 16.88 18.95
N PRO A 42 24.51 17.61 17.88
CA PRO A 42 25.06 17.03 16.66
C PRO A 42 26.25 16.08 16.89
N GLU A 43 27.10 16.35 17.89
CA GLU A 43 28.22 15.46 18.22
C GLU A 43 27.73 14.12 18.80
N ALA A 44 26.75 14.16 19.69
CA ALA A 44 26.14 12.96 20.25
C ALA A 44 25.38 12.15 19.17
N ALA A 45 24.70 12.84 18.25
CA ALA A 45 23.98 12.20 17.15
C ALA A 45 24.93 11.53 16.13
N ALA A 46 26.13 12.08 15.94
CA ALA A 46 27.17 11.50 15.07
C ALA A 46 27.83 10.25 15.68
N LEU A 47 27.83 10.13 17.01
CA LEU A 47 28.36 8.98 17.74
C LEU A 47 27.35 7.83 17.89
N ASP A 48 26.09 8.02 17.48
CA ASP A 48 25.05 6.99 17.58
C ASP A 48 25.26 5.87 16.56
N THR A 49 25.71 4.71 17.07
CA THR A 49 26.01 3.49 16.29
C THR A 49 24.82 2.57 16.08
N ARG A 50 23.65 2.90 16.66
CA ARG A 50 22.44 2.08 16.49
C ARG A 50 21.99 2.08 15.03
N SER A 51 21.36 0.99 14.63
CA SER A 51 20.77 0.87 13.29
C SER A 51 19.61 1.86 13.08
N PRO A 52 19.30 2.26 11.83
CA PRO A 52 18.14 3.08 11.54
C PRO A 52 16.81 2.52 12.11
N VAL A 53 16.64 1.20 12.14
CA VAL A 53 15.47 0.54 12.77
C VAL A 53 15.40 0.88 14.26
N GLU A 54 16.47 0.63 15.00
CA GLU A 54 16.53 0.87 16.45
C GLU A 54 16.32 2.36 16.78
N ARG A 55 16.88 3.24 15.97
CA ARG A 55 16.80 4.70 16.16
C ARG A 55 15.41 5.25 15.90
N PHE A 56 14.78 4.83 14.81
CA PHE A 56 13.60 5.54 14.29
C PHE A 56 12.30 4.71 14.33
N ARG A 57 12.38 3.39 14.45
CA ARG A 57 11.22 2.49 14.28
C ARG A 57 11.05 1.45 15.40
N GLN A 58 12.01 1.28 16.32
CA GLN A 58 11.79 0.47 17.52
C GLN A 58 10.88 1.20 18.53
N ALA A 59 10.05 0.45 19.26
CA ALA A 59 9.20 1.03 20.32
C ALA A 59 10.06 1.82 21.33
N PRO A 60 9.63 3.01 21.78
CA PRO A 60 8.30 3.59 21.67
C PRO A 60 8.06 4.45 20.41
N ASN A 61 8.97 4.44 19.43
CA ASN A 61 8.76 5.18 18.17
C ASN A 61 7.62 4.57 17.35
N LYS A 62 7.18 5.30 16.31
CA LYS A 62 6.18 4.77 15.37
C LYS A 62 6.69 3.49 14.70
N ALA A 63 5.79 2.53 14.48
CA ALA A 63 6.10 1.34 13.69
C ALA A 63 6.36 1.71 12.22
N PHE A 64 6.82 0.75 11.41
CA PHE A 64 6.96 0.98 9.99
C PHE A 64 5.60 1.27 9.36
N SER A 65 5.62 2.18 8.40
CA SER A 65 4.54 2.35 7.44
C SER A 65 4.98 1.85 6.07
N VAL A 66 4.04 1.49 5.20
CA VAL A 66 4.33 1.19 3.79
C VAL A 66 5.11 2.33 3.13
N THR A 67 4.77 3.58 3.49
CA THR A 67 5.51 4.78 3.05
C THR A 67 7.00 4.72 3.43
N ASP A 68 7.36 4.17 4.58
CA ASP A 68 8.76 4.10 5.03
C ASP A 68 9.61 3.10 4.21
N LEU A 69 9.00 2.02 3.71
CA LEU A 69 9.69 1.00 2.89
C LEU A 69 9.74 1.38 1.40
N VAL A 70 8.90 2.31 0.99
CA VAL A 70 8.71 2.71 -0.41
C VAL A 70 9.38 4.04 -0.72
N SER A 71 9.35 5.01 0.19
CA SER A 71 9.93 6.35 -0.02
C SER A 71 11.42 6.34 -0.40
N PRO A 72 12.28 5.46 0.16
CA PRO A 72 13.68 5.38 -0.23
C PRO A 72 13.90 5.05 -1.72
N ALA A 73 12.92 4.41 -2.39
CA ALA A 73 13.00 4.13 -3.82
C ALA A 73 13.04 5.38 -4.70
N TRP A 74 12.65 6.54 -4.16
CA TRP A 74 12.87 7.83 -4.82
C TRP A 74 14.33 8.28 -4.70
N CYS A 75 14.84 8.32 -3.47
CA CYS A 75 16.22 8.61 -3.10
C CYS A 75 16.44 8.26 -1.61
N GLU A 76 17.37 7.33 -1.31
CA GLU A 76 17.61 6.90 0.08
C GLU A 76 18.25 8.00 0.91
N LEU A 77 19.22 8.75 0.34
CA LEU A 77 19.84 9.89 1.04
C LEU A 77 18.82 10.97 1.42
N GLN A 78 17.86 11.29 0.52
CA GLN A 78 16.80 12.24 0.85
C GLN A 78 15.97 11.74 2.03
N TYR A 79 15.62 10.47 2.01
CA TYR A 79 14.80 9.88 3.05
C TYR A 79 15.59 9.76 4.37
N TRP A 80 16.88 9.45 4.34
CA TRP A 80 17.80 9.51 5.48
C TRP A 80 17.89 10.91 6.10
N PHE A 81 18.03 11.95 5.29
CA PHE A 81 18.02 13.33 5.78
C PHE A 81 16.67 13.70 6.41
N THR A 82 15.57 13.19 5.85
CA THR A 82 14.24 13.39 6.45
C THR A 82 14.15 12.73 7.84
N LEU A 83 14.71 11.54 8.01
CA LEU A 83 14.74 10.86 9.31
C LEU A 83 15.61 11.62 10.32
N THR A 84 16.83 11.97 9.92
CA THR A 84 17.84 12.53 10.84
C THR A 84 17.58 14.00 11.17
N LYS A 85 17.20 14.83 10.19
CA LYS A 85 17.03 16.28 10.37
C LYS A 85 15.62 16.71 10.74
N HIS A 86 14.63 15.89 10.43
CA HIS A 86 13.22 16.20 10.68
C HIS A 86 12.50 15.14 11.50
N GLY A 87 13.24 14.20 12.12
CA GLY A 87 12.65 13.13 12.94
C GLY A 87 11.65 12.27 12.15
N GLY A 88 11.83 12.15 10.84
CA GLY A 88 10.92 11.42 9.94
C GLY A 88 9.59 12.15 9.65
N GLN A 89 9.47 13.43 10.02
CA GLN A 89 8.33 14.29 9.71
C GLN A 89 8.61 15.08 8.42
N LYS A 90 7.97 14.68 7.32
CA LYS A 90 8.07 15.43 6.07
C LYS A 90 7.21 16.70 6.13
N LYS A 91 7.79 17.85 5.77
CA LYS A 91 7.04 19.11 5.63
C LYS A 91 5.96 18.96 4.55
N ARG A 92 4.69 19.13 4.93
CA ARG A 92 3.56 19.00 3.98
C ARG A 92 3.56 20.16 2.99
N THR A 93 3.81 19.84 1.72
CA THR A 93 3.74 20.82 0.62
C THR A 93 2.28 21.18 0.31
N ALA A 94 2.06 22.29 -0.40
CA ALA A 94 0.72 22.67 -0.85
C ALA A 94 0.07 21.58 -1.72
N ALA A 95 0.86 20.91 -2.57
CA ALA A 95 0.40 19.78 -3.36
C ALA A 95 -0.03 18.59 -2.49
N MET A 96 0.74 18.26 -1.43
CA MET A 96 0.36 17.20 -0.49
C MET A 96 -0.91 17.52 0.29
N LYS A 97 -1.10 18.77 0.72
CA LYS A 97 -2.34 19.21 1.40
C LYS A 97 -3.55 19.09 0.47
N LYS A 98 -3.40 19.51 -0.78
CA LYS A 98 -4.44 19.38 -1.81
C LYS A 98 -4.76 17.91 -2.10
N GLY A 99 -3.74 17.06 -2.23
CA GLY A 99 -3.89 15.62 -2.38
C GLY A 99 -4.72 15.01 -1.26
N SER A 100 -4.36 15.27 0.00
CA SER A 100 -5.13 14.77 1.14
C SER A 100 -6.58 15.26 1.16
N SER A 101 -6.83 16.51 0.75
CA SER A 101 -8.20 17.01 0.64
C SER A 101 -9.00 16.26 -0.42
N MET A 102 -8.38 15.91 -1.55
CA MET A 102 -9.04 15.14 -2.60
C MET A 102 -9.35 13.71 -2.17
N HIS A 103 -8.43 13.03 -1.49
CA HIS A 103 -8.71 11.69 -0.92
C HIS A 103 -9.85 11.74 0.08
N LYS A 104 -9.89 12.78 0.93
CA LYS A 104 -11.01 12.97 1.85
C LYS A 104 -12.33 13.17 1.10
N THR A 105 -12.36 13.97 0.04
CA THR A 105 -13.58 14.13 -0.77
C THR A 105 -14.02 12.80 -1.38
N LEU A 106 -13.08 11.98 -1.89
CA LEU A 106 -13.38 10.65 -2.40
C LEU A 106 -13.88 9.70 -1.30
N GLU A 107 -13.34 9.80 -0.08
CA GLU A 107 -13.84 9.05 1.07
C GLU A 107 -15.30 9.47 1.38
N ASP A 108 -15.56 10.78 1.44
CA ASP A 108 -16.87 11.38 1.74
C ASP A 108 -17.93 11.10 0.64
N GLU A 109 -17.54 10.73 -0.58
CA GLU A 109 -18.46 10.25 -1.63
C GLU A 109 -19.11 8.91 -1.27
N ILE A 110 -18.36 8.06 -0.56
CA ILE A 110 -18.81 6.73 -0.19
C ILE A 110 -19.24 6.70 1.26
N TYR A 111 -18.69 7.53 2.14
CA TYR A 111 -18.96 7.44 3.57
C TYR A 111 -19.46 8.76 4.17
N THR A 112 -20.42 8.64 5.08
CA THR A 112 -20.77 9.64 6.07
C THR A 112 -19.92 9.40 7.32
N THR A 113 -19.07 10.37 7.62
CA THR A 113 -18.21 10.32 8.81
C THR A 113 -19.03 10.48 10.09
N VAL A 114 -18.84 9.59 11.07
CA VAL A 114 -19.46 9.67 12.39
C VAL A 114 -18.40 9.65 13.49
N PRO A 115 -18.35 10.66 14.37
CA PRO A 115 -17.38 10.72 15.45
C PRO A 115 -17.74 9.74 16.57
N VAL A 116 -16.72 9.08 17.14
CA VAL A 116 -16.79 8.17 18.28
C VAL A 116 -15.79 8.63 19.35
N GLU A 117 -16.21 8.66 20.61
CA GLU A 117 -15.34 9.03 21.72
C GLU A 117 -14.36 7.90 22.06
N ILE A 118 -13.06 8.21 22.02
CA ILE A 118 -11.99 7.26 22.31
C ILE A 118 -11.22 7.70 23.56
N THR A 119 -11.24 6.85 24.59
CA THR A 119 -10.58 7.14 25.87
C THR A 119 -9.44 6.19 26.21
N THR A 120 -9.41 5.02 25.57
CA THR A 120 -8.40 3.99 25.80
C THR A 120 -7.67 3.60 24.51
N LYS A 121 -6.47 3.04 24.63
CA LYS A 121 -5.72 2.51 23.47
C LYS A 121 -6.46 1.32 22.85
N GLU A 122 -7.14 0.55 23.69
CA GLU A 122 -7.92 -0.61 23.28
C GLU A 122 -9.09 -0.19 22.39
N ASP A 123 -9.88 0.81 22.79
CA ASP A 123 -10.97 1.36 21.97
C ASP A 123 -10.44 1.96 20.66
N ALA A 124 -9.29 2.64 20.70
CA ALA A 124 -8.66 3.20 19.51
C ALA A 124 -8.33 2.13 18.46
N TRP A 125 -7.78 0.99 18.90
CA TRP A 125 -7.54 -0.16 18.03
C TRP A 125 -8.82 -0.90 17.67
N GLY A 126 -9.81 -0.94 18.57
CA GLY A 126 -11.13 -1.52 18.33
C GLY A 126 -11.81 -0.82 17.16
N LEU A 127 -11.74 0.52 17.14
CA LEU A 127 -12.24 1.35 16.03
C LEU A 127 -11.57 1.01 14.69
N ARG A 128 -10.25 0.79 14.70
CA ARG A 128 -9.47 0.43 13.50
C ARG A 128 -9.91 -0.92 12.94
N VAL A 129 -9.97 -1.94 13.80
CA VAL A 129 -10.42 -3.30 13.44
C VAL A 129 -11.87 -3.28 12.97
N TRP A 130 -12.75 -2.55 13.66
CA TRP A 130 -14.15 -2.41 13.28
C TRP A 130 -14.31 -1.75 11.91
N ASN A 131 -13.56 -0.69 11.63
CA ASN A 131 -13.57 -0.02 10.33
C ASN A 131 -13.13 -0.94 9.18
N VAL A 132 -12.24 -1.90 9.43
CA VAL A 132 -11.92 -2.96 8.45
C VAL A 132 -13.09 -3.91 8.27
N ILE A 133 -13.71 -4.40 9.34
CA ILE A 133 -14.91 -5.27 9.27
C ILE A 133 -16.02 -4.60 8.45
N GLN A 134 -16.29 -3.32 8.71
CA GLN A 134 -17.28 -2.54 7.99
C GLN A 134 -16.88 -2.32 6.53
N GLY A 135 -15.60 -2.02 6.26
CA GLY A 135 -15.08 -1.92 4.89
C GLY A 135 -15.26 -3.21 4.08
N LEU A 136 -15.08 -4.37 4.70
CA LEU A 136 -15.28 -5.67 4.06
C LEU A 136 -16.76 -5.96 3.75
N ARG A 137 -17.67 -5.59 4.66
CA ARG A 137 -19.12 -5.65 4.40
C ARG A 137 -19.48 -4.74 3.23
N MET A 138 -19.00 -3.49 3.26
CA MET A 138 -19.21 -2.53 2.20
C MET A 138 -18.71 -3.03 0.84
N LEU A 139 -17.54 -3.67 0.81
CA LEU A 139 -17.02 -4.28 -0.41
C LEU A 139 -17.94 -5.37 -0.94
N ARG A 140 -18.46 -6.26 -0.08
CA ARG A 140 -19.37 -7.34 -0.51
C ARG A 140 -20.74 -6.83 -0.94
N ASP A 141 -21.31 -5.87 -0.24
CA ASP A 141 -22.68 -5.41 -0.47
C ASP A 141 -22.77 -4.39 -1.62
N TYR A 142 -21.76 -3.53 -1.77
CA TYR A 142 -21.78 -2.42 -2.74
C TYR A 142 -20.67 -2.50 -3.79
N GLY A 143 -19.76 -3.46 -3.67
CA GLY A 143 -18.69 -3.69 -4.64
C GLY A 143 -17.50 -2.75 -4.56
N VAL A 144 -17.42 -1.88 -3.54
CA VAL A 144 -16.30 -0.96 -3.33
C VAL A 144 -16.10 -0.60 -1.86
N THR A 145 -14.85 -0.45 -1.45
CA THR A 145 -14.45 0.13 -0.15
C THR A 145 -13.22 1.02 -0.33
N ARG A 146 -13.08 2.06 0.51
CA ARG A 146 -11.95 3.00 0.50
C ARG A 146 -11.28 3.10 1.87
N GLU A 147 -10.03 3.54 1.89
CA GLU A 147 -9.24 3.81 3.11
C GLU A 147 -9.20 2.62 4.08
N MET A 148 -9.00 1.40 3.55
CA MET A 148 -8.96 0.18 4.34
C MET A 148 -7.56 -0.02 4.94
N GLU A 149 -7.47 -0.16 6.25
CA GLU A 149 -6.19 -0.46 6.90
C GLU A 149 -5.73 -1.88 6.58
N VAL A 150 -4.42 -2.04 6.44
CA VAL A 150 -3.76 -3.32 6.22
C VAL A 150 -2.51 -3.40 7.08
N TRP A 151 -2.27 -4.59 7.65
CA TRP A 151 -1.14 -4.86 8.52
C TRP A 151 -0.34 -6.04 7.99
N GLY A 152 0.96 -6.01 8.21
CA GLY A 152 1.87 -7.05 7.72
C GLY A 152 3.19 -7.03 8.48
N VAL A 153 4.01 -8.04 8.21
CA VAL A 153 5.37 -8.16 8.75
C VAL A 153 6.35 -8.19 7.59
N VAL A 154 7.43 -7.42 7.68
CA VAL A 154 8.53 -7.41 6.70
C VAL A 154 9.84 -7.57 7.46
N ASP A 155 10.61 -8.62 7.17
CA ASP A 155 11.89 -8.93 7.85
C ASP A 155 11.76 -8.88 9.40
N GLY A 156 10.66 -9.40 9.94
CA GLY A 156 10.36 -9.40 11.37
C GLY A 156 9.84 -8.09 11.96
N GLU A 157 9.73 -7.02 11.17
CA GLU A 157 9.21 -5.72 11.61
C GLU A 157 7.73 -5.54 11.24
N PHE A 158 6.94 -4.99 12.17
CA PHE A 158 5.53 -4.69 11.94
C PHE A 158 5.34 -3.46 11.04
N VAL A 159 4.50 -3.59 10.01
CA VAL A 159 4.23 -2.57 8.99
C VAL A 159 2.74 -2.25 8.91
N ASN A 160 2.40 -0.96 8.91
CA ASN A 160 1.05 -0.44 8.70
C ASN A 160 0.88 0.13 7.29
N GLY A 161 -0.29 -0.10 6.69
CA GLY A 161 -0.68 0.43 5.40
C GLY A 161 -2.14 0.89 5.38
N ILE A 162 -2.48 1.73 4.39
CA ILE A 162 -3.85 2.11 4.10
C ILE A 162 -4.07 1.99 2.61
N ILE A 163 -4.97 1.09 2.21
CA ILE A 163 -5.34 0.85 0.82
C ILE A 163 -6.43 1.85 0.44
N ASP A 164 -6.13 2.70 -0.55
CA ASP A 164 -7.04 3.76 -0.98
C ASP A 164 -8.38 3.21 -1.49
N GLN A 165 -8.35 2.16 -2.32
CA GLN A 165 -9.56 1.56 -2.89
C GLN A 165 -9.39 0.07 -3.19
N LEU A 166 -10.44 -0.69 -2.85
CA LEU A 166 -10.70 -2.04 -3.35
C LEU A 166 -12.07 -2.05 -4.05
N SER A 167 -12.18 -2.75 -5.17
CA SER A 167 -13.43 -2.87 -5.94
C SER A 167 -13.53 -4.19 -6.69
N TYR A 168 -14.76 -4.63 -7.01
CA TYR A 168 -14.98 -5.74 -7.96
C TYR A 168 -14.90 -5.32 -9.43
N GLU A 169 -14.89 -4.01 -9.72
CA GLU A 169 -14.72 -3.50 -11.08
C GLU A 169 -13.26 -3.66 -11.54
N CYS A 170 -13.05 -4.43 -12.62
CA CYS A 170 -11.73 -4.64 -13.22
C CYS A 170 -11.25 -3.35 -13.90
N PRO A 171 -10.09 -2.79 -13.48
CA PRO A 171 -9.59 -1.53 -14.02
C PRO A 171 -8.94 -1.67 -15.41
N ASP A 172 -8.49 -2.87 -15.78
CA ASP A 172 -7.79 -3.16 -17.03
C ASP A 172 -8.00 -4.64 -17.43
N SER A 173 -9.09 -4.89 -18.17
CA SER A 173 -9.48 -6.23 -18.61
C SER A 173 -8.49 -6.85 -19.61
N ASP A 174 -7.84 -6.01 -20.43
CA ASP A 174 -6.89 -6.48 -21.44
C ASP A 174 -5.60 -6.99 -20.75
N LEU A 175 -5.13 -6.28 -19.72
CA LEU A 175 -4.02 -6.73 -18.91
C LEU A 175 -4.35 -7.98 -18.10
N GLU A 176 -5.58 -8.09 -17.59
CA GLU A 176 -6.01 -9.27 -16.86
C GLU A 176 -6.05 -10.52 -17.76
N ALA A 177 -6.58 -10.38 -18.98
CA ALA A 177 -6.62 -11.47 -19.95
C ALA A 177 -5.22 -11.99 -20.34
N THR A 178 -4.21 -11.13 -20.33
CA THR A 178 -2.82 -11.49 -20.66
C THR A 178 -2.01 -11.98 -19.45
N ALA A 179 -2.56 -11.94 -18.23
CA ALA A 179 -1.83 -12.24 -17.01
C ALA A 179 -1.28 -13.68 -16.97
N ALA A 180 -2.07 -14.66 -17.41
CA ALA A 180 -1.64 -16.06 -17.43
C ALA A 180 -0.39 -16.29 -18.31
N GLY A 181 -0.39 -15.71 -19.52
CA GLY A 181 0.76 -15.74 -20.42
C GLY A 181 1.98 -15.04 -19.83
N TYR A 182 1.79 -13.85 -19.24
CA TYR A 182 2.86 -13.10 -18.60
C TYR A 182 3.59 -13.93 -17.53
N TYR A 183 2.86 -14.58 -16.61
CA TYR A 183 3.51 -15.37 -15.57
C TYR A 183 4.17 -16.64 -16.12
N ALA A 184 3.61 -17.25 -17.16
CA ALA A 184 4.24 -18.38 -17.84
C ALA A 184 5.58 -17.97 -18.48
N ASP A 185 5.64 -16.82 -19.15
CA ASP A 185 6.86 -16.29 -19.76
C ASP A 185 7.92 -15.94 -18.71
N VAL A 186 7.53 -15.37 -17.57
CA VAL A 186 8.44 -15.06 -16.46
C VAL A 186 9.05 -16.34 -15.87
N VAL A 187 8.26 -17.41 -15.73
CA VAL A 187 8.77 -18.70 -15.26
C VAL A 187 9.70 -19.33 -16.29
N ALA A 188 9.31 -19.34 -17.57
CA ALA A 188 10.13 -19.89 -18.65
C ALA A 188 11.48 -19.17 -18.81
N SER A 189 11.47 -17.83 -18.73
CA SER A 189 12.70 -17.03 -18.79
C SER A 189 13.64 -17.27 -17.61
N ARG A 190 13.12 -17.58 -16.42
CA ARG A 190 13.95 -17.98 -15.27
C ARG A 190 14.55 -19.37 -15.45
N ALA A 191 13.76 -20.33 -15.93
CA ALA A 191 14.23 -21.69 -16.20
C ALA A 191 15.32 -21.73 -17.31
N ALA A 192 15.28 -20.78 -18.24
CA ALA A 192 16.27 -20.65 -19.31
C ALA A 192 17.63 -20.07 -18.85
N LEU A 193 17.73 -19.51 -17.64
CA LEU A 193 18.99 -19.01 -17.08
C LEU A 193 19.67 -20.14 -16.26
N PRO A 194 20.86 -20.63 -16.63
CA PRO A 194 21.53 -21.70 -15.89
C PRO A 194 21.82 -21.31 -14.44
N GLU A 195 21.58 -22.23 -13.49
CA GLU A 195 21.73 -22.08 -12.03
C GLU A 195 23.12 -21.62 -11.54
N TYR A 196 24.11 -21.49 -12.43
CA TYR A 196 25.47 -21.08 -12.11
C TYR A 196 25.80 -19.62 -12.49
N GLN A 197 24.84 -18.84 -12.99
CA GLN A 197 25.11 -17.43 -13.28
C GLN A 197 24.88 -16.57 -12.03
N MET A 198 25.98 -16.10 -11.43
CA MET A 198 25.98 -15.02 -10.43
C MET A 198 25.00 -13.91 -10.82
N SER A 199 24.35 -13.34 -9.81
CA SER A 199 23.44 -12.19 -9.89
C SER A 199 23.74 -11.25 -11.05
N LEU A 200 22.70 -10.81 -11.79
CA LEU A 200 22.80 -9.77 -12.83
C LEU A 200 23.54 -8.51 -12.35
N SER A 201 23.59 -8.27 -11.04
CA SER A 201 24.40 -7.23 -10.42
C SER A 201 25.91 -7.43 -10.63
N ASP A 202 26.42 -8.67 -10.56
CA ASP A 202 27.85 -8.96 -10.77
C ASP A 202 28.22 -8.93 -12.27
N PHE A 203 27.32 -9.36 -13.15
CA PHE A 203 27.56 -9.34 -14.60
C PHE A 203 27.63 -7.91 -15.16
N LEU A 204 26.76 -7.01 -14.68
CA LEU A 204 26.72 -5.61 -15.13
C LEU A 204 27.79 -4.72 -14.48
N LEU A 205 28.45 -5.18 -13.40
CA LEU A 205 29.47 -4.40 -12.68
C LEU A 205 30.93 -4.82 -12.99
N SER A 206 31.17 -5.89 -13.76
CA SER A 206 32.54 -6.24 -14.19
C SER A 206 32.93 -5.45 -15.45
N SER A 207 33.64 -4.34 -15.25
CA SER A 207 34.10 -3.44 -16.33
C SER A 207 35.50 -3.78 -16.86
N SER A 208 36.00 -5.01 -16.65
CA SER A 208 37.40 -5.37 -16.94
C SER A 208 37.60 -6.54 -17.92
N GLN A 209 36.56 -7.19 -18.43
CA GLN A 209 36.70 -8.23 -19.46
C GLN A 209 35.66 -8.07 -20.57
N GLY A 210 36.02 -7.30 -21.61
CA GLY A 210 35.50 -7.36 -22.98
C GLY A 210 34.07 -7.88 -23.18
N GLY A 211 33.07 -7.23 -22.61
CA GLY A 211 31.66 -7.56 -22.83
C GLY A 211 31.23 -7.31 -24.28
N MET A 212 30.52 -8.27 -24.87
CA MET A 212 29.97 -8.18 -26.23
C MET A 212 28.89 -7.08 -26.29
N LYS A 213 28.83 -6.36 -27.42
CA LYS A 213 27.88 -5.26 -27.61
C LYS A 213 26.46 -5.79 -27.84
N LEU A 214 25.47 -5.04 -27.33
CA LEU A 214 24.02 -5.24 -27.48
C LEU A 214 23.54 -5.45 -28.94
N SER A 215 24.37 -5.14 -29.94
CA SER A 215 24.07 -5.36 -31.36
C SER A 215 24.12 -6.81 -31.80
N ASP A 216 24.70 -7.73 -31.02
CA ASP A 216 24.80 -9.17 -31.39
C ASP A 216 23.57 -10.01 -31.00
N PHE A 217 22.59 -9.43 -30.29
CA PHE A 217 21.34 -10.12 -29.94
C PHE A 217 20.16 -9.77 -30.89
N GLY A 218 20.43 -9.03 -31.96
CA GLY A 218 19.41 -8.51 -32.85
C GLY A 218 19.17 -9.35 -34.10
N GLN A 219 18.60 -10.55 -33.94
CA GLN A 219 17.79 -11.25 -34.96
C GLN A 219 17.16 -12.50 -34.34
N SER A 220 16.13 -12.31 -33.52
CA SER A 220 15.05 -13.30 -33.45
C SER A 220 13.92 -12.72 -34.28
N GLU A 221 13.65 -13.38 -35.40
CA GLU A 221 12.50 -13.09 -36.23
C GLU A 221 11.25 -13.08 -35.36
N THR A 222 10.40 -12.08 -35.58
CA THR A 222 9.04 -12.02 -35.07
C THR A 222 8.24 -13.14 -35.74
N GLU A 223 8.42 -14.37 -35.29
CA GLU A 223 7.44 -15.41 -35.53
C GLU A 223 6.19 -15.01 -34.74
N GLN A 224 5.19 -14.53 -35.47
CA GLN A 224 3.82 -14.49 -35.00
C GLN A 224 3.39 -15.94 -34.73
N THR A 225 3.68 -16.44 -33.53
CA THR A 225 3.01 -17.64 -33.01
C THR A 225 1.55 -17.26 -32.86
N GLY A 226 0.72 -17.73 -33.78
CA GLY A 226 -0.73 -17.62 -33.68
C GLY A 226 -1.17 -18.19 -32.33
N HIS A 227 -1.59 -17.30 -31.43
CA HIS A 227 -2.32 -17.71 -30.24
C HIS A 227 -3.62 -18.36 -30.74
N VAL A 228 -3.68 -19.69 -30.66
CA VAL A 228 -4.95 -20.39 -30.65
C VAL A 228 -5.65 -19.91 -29.38
N GLU A 229 -6.70 -19.09 -29.52
CA GLU A 229 -7.63 -18.79 -28.44
C GLU A 229 -8.26 -20.12 -28.00
N GLN A 230 -7.64 -20.81 -27.04
CA GLN A 230 -8.33 -21.85 -26.32
C GLN A 230 -9.43 -21.16 -25.52
N GLU A 231 -10.68 -21.39 -25.90
CA GLU A 231 -11.85 -20.96 -25.13
C GLU A 231 -11.72 -21.53 -23.71
N LEU A 232 -11.37 -20.66 -22.75
CA LEU A 232 -11.32 -21.01 -21.34
C LEU A 232 -12.74 -21.28 -20.83
N PRO A 233 -12.92 -22.19 -19.85
CA PRO A 233 -14.24 -22.43 -19.25
C PRO A 233 -14.85 -21.13 -18.71
N ALA A 234 -16.15 -20.91 -18.90
CA ALA A 234 -16.84 -19.70 -18.41
C ALA A 234 -16.60 -19.45 -16.90
N ALA A 235 -16.51 -20.53 -16.11
CA ALA A 235 -16.21 -20.50 -14.68
C ALA A 235 -14.90 -19.76 -14.32
N VAL A 236 -13.96 -19.63 -15.25
CA VAL A 236 -12.71 -18.87 -15.07
C VAL A 236 -12.97 -17.37 -14.94
N TYR A 237 -13.98 -16.85 -15.65
CA TYR A 237 -14.36 -15.44 -15.67
C TYR A 237 -15.45 -15.11 -14.65
N ASP A 238 -16.18 -16.12 -14.17
CA ASP A 238 -17.29 -15.95 -13.22
C ASP A 238 -16.84 -15.71 -11.77
N LEU A 239 -15.54 -15.83 -11.46
CA LEU A 239 -15.02 -15.55 -10.12
C LEU A 239 -14.99 -14.03 -9.85
N PRO A 240 -15.59 -13.56 -8.74
CA PRO A 240 -15.64 -12.13 -8.40
C PRO A 240 -14.30 -11.67 -7.83
N ARG A 241 -13.33 -11.43 -8.72
CA ARG A 241 -12.00 -10.94 -8.34
C ARG A 241 -12.04 -9.50 -7.84
N ILE A 242 -11.19 -9.20 -6.87
CA ILE A 242 -11.08 -7.90 -6.21
C ILE A 242 -9.83 -7.21 -6.73
N TYR A 243 -9.94 -5.93 -7.06
CA TYR A 243 -8.86 -5.13 -7.64
C TYR A 243 -8.43 -4.02 -6.70
N LEU A 244 -7.12 -3.85 -6.59
CA LEU A 244 -6.51 -2.83 -5.76
C LEU A 244 -6.15 -1.60 -6.60
N THR A 245 -6.64 -0.44 -6.17
CA THR A 245 -6.30 0.84 -6.81
C THR A 245 -5.78 1.84 -5.80
N ASP A 246 -4.64 2.46 -6.12
CA ASP A 246 -4.09 3.62 -5.44
C ASP A 246 -4.42 4.89 -6.24
N VAL A 247 -4.91 5.92 -5.56
CA VAL A 247 -5.27 7.19 -6.19
C VAL A 247 -4.15 8.19 -5.98
N LYS A 248 -3.64 8.78 -7.05
CA LYS A 248 -2.59 9.80 -7.01
C LYS A 248 -3.09 11.11 -7.56
N THR A 249 -2.81 12.21 -6.86
CA THR A 249 -3.13 13.56 -7.33
C THR A 249 -1.93 14.22 -8.01
N LYS A 250 -2.13 14.81 -9.19
CA LYS A 250 -1.08 15.49 -9.96
C LYS A 250 -1.56 16.81 -10.55
N GLY A 251 -0.65 17.79 -10.61
CA GLY A 251 -0.90 19.07 -11.30
C GLY A 251 -0.68 19.02 -12.81
N ASN A 252 0.13 18.07 -13.30
CA ASN A 252 0.35 17.87 -14.74
C ASN A 252 -0.47 16.68 -15.26
N ARG A 253 -1.06 16.83 -16.45
CA ARG A 253 -1.90 15.83 -17.13
C ARG A 253 -1.11 14.72 -17.83
N SER A 254 0.23 14.77 -17.86
CA SER A 254 1.03 13.66 -18.39
C SER A 254 1.09 12.48 -17.41
N LEU A 255 0.70 11.30 -17.89
CA LEU A 255 0.82 10.05 -17.14
C LEU A 255 2.29 9.60 -17.04
N PRO A 256 2.77 9.19 -15.86
CA PRO A 256 4.09 8.58 -15.74
C PRO A 256 4.21 7.32 -16.60
N ASN A 257 5.43 7.05 -17.06
CA ASN A 257 5.78 5.75 -17.64
C ASN A 257 6.01 4.76 -16.48
N VAL A 258 5.41 3.56 -16.57
CA VAL A 258 5.53 2.50 -15.57
C VAL A 258 7.00 2.08 -15.35
N LYS A 259 7.83 2.13 -16.41
CA LYS A 259 9.26 1.82 -16.35
C LYS A 259 10.13 2.97 -15.82
N SER A 260 9.53 4.14 -15.53
CA SER A 260 10.30 5.28 -15.04
C SER A 260 10.65 5.13 -13.56
N THR A 261 11.85 5.60 -13.21
CA THR A 261 12.33 5.62 -11.82
C THR A 261 11.51 6.53 -10.90
N GLY A 262 10.75 7.47 -11.47
CA GLY A 262 9.79 8.30 -10.73
C GLY A 262 8.47 7.59 -10.39
N PHE A 263 8.11 6.53 -11.12
CA PHE A 263 6.93 5.70 -10.84
C PHE A 263 7.22 4.55 -9.86
N ARG A 264 8.50 4.19 -9.69
CA ARG A 264 8.95 3.09 -8.83
C ARG A 264 8.36 3.11 -7.40
N PRO A 265 8.23 4.25 -6.70
CA PRO A 265 7.56 4.27 -5.39
C PRO A 265 6.09 3.80 -5.47
N THR A 266 5.32 4.27 -6.45
CA THR A 266 3.92 3.84 -6.63
C THR A 266 3.83 2.35 -6.95
N LEU A 267 4.74 1.84 -7.79
CA LEU A 267 4.83 0.42 -8.11
C LEU A 267 5.03 -0.42 -6.84
N LEU A 268 6.03 -0.09 -6.04
CA LEU A 268 6.36 -0.81 -4.80
C LEU A 268 5.27 -0.68 -3.74
N GLN A 269 4.63 0.48 -3.64
CA GLN A 269 3.51 0.69 -2.70
C GLN A 269 2.37 -0.28 -2.96
N LEU A 270 1.92 -0.36 -4.21
CA LEU A 270 0.85 -1.25 -4.64
C LEU A 270 1.24 -2.73 -4.46
N GLN A 271 2.46 -3.11 -4.84
CA GLN A 271 2.94 -4.48 -4.65
C GLN A 271 3.01 -4.87 -3.16
N LEU A 272 3.45 -3.94 -2.30
CA LEU A 272 3.52 -4.18 -0.86
C LEU A 272 2.12 -4.30 -0.25
N TYR A 273 1.15 -3.48 -0.67
CA TYR A 273 -0.24 -3.65 -0.23
C TYR A 273 -0.84 -4.98 -0.69
N TYR A 274 -0.62 -5.37 -1.95
CA TYR A 274 -1.06 -6.67 -2.46
C TYR A 274 -0.47 -7.81 -1.63
N HIS A 275 0.83 -7.75 -1.33
CA HIS A 275 1.50 -8.76 -0.53
C HIS A 275 0.97 -8.81 0.91
N MET A 276 0.92 -7.66 1.60
CA MET A 276 0.46 -7.58 2.98
C MET A 276 -0.99 -8.06 3.13
N LEU A 277 -1.89 -7.67 2.23
CA LEU A 277 -3.29 -8.08 2.29
C LEU A 277 -3.43 -9.59 2.10
N ASN A 278 -2.78 -10.16 1.09
CA ASN A 278 -2.78 -11.62 0.88
C ASN A 278 -2.22 -12.38 2.09
N ARG A 279 -1.11 -11.93 2.67
CA ARG A 279 -0.54 -12.56 3.87
C ARG A 279 -1.50 -12.45 5.05
N LEU A 280 -2.09 -11.29 5.30
CA LEU A 280 -3.07 -11.11 6.37
C LEU A 280 -4.30 -12.05 6.24
N ILE A 281 -4.67 -12.44 5.02
CA ILE A 281 -5.76 -13.39 4.75
C ILE A 281 -5.31 -14.85 4.97
N THR A 282 -4.13 -15.20 4.45
CA THR A 282 -3.69 -16.60 4.26
C THR A 282 -2.74 -17.11 5.34
N SER A 283 -2.08 -16.24 6.09
CA SER A 283 -1.14 -16.58 7.15
C SER A 283 -1.59 -16.02 8.50
N ASP A 284 -0.91 -16.46 9.55
CA ASP A 284 -1.08 -15.95 10.91
C ASP A 284 0.17 -15.12 11.33
N ASP A 285 0.84 -14.48 10.36
CA ASP A 285 2.08 -13.70 10.60
C ASP A 285 1.83 -12.47 11.51
N VAL A 286 0.60 -11.93 11.46
CA VAL A 286 0.17 -10.78 12.26
C VAL A 286 -0.88 -11.23 13.27
N THR A 287 -0.51 -11.23 14.54
CA THR A 287 -1.41 -11.55 15.66
C THR A 287 -1.72 -10.31 16.49
N ILE A 288 -2.84 -10.33 17.20
CA ILE A 288 -3.19 -9.23 18.11
C ILE A 288 -2.15 -9.03 19.21
N ASP A 289 -1.49 -10.11 19.67
CA ASP A 289 -0.44 -10.06 20.68
C ASP A 289 0.78 -9.28 20.20
N LEU A 290 1.14 -9.42 18.91
CA LEU A 290 2.21 -8.64 18.29
C LEU A 290 1.89 -7.14 18.36
N LEU A 291 0.63 -6.78 18.09
CA LEU A 291 0.16 -5.39 18.20
C LEU A 291 0.13 -4.91 19.65
N ALA A 292 -0.34 -5.75 20.58
CA ALA A 292 -0.42 -5.44 22.01
C ALA A 292 0.96 -5.09 22.58
N VAL A 293 1.98 -5.91 22.28
CA VAL A 293 3.38 -5.64 22.64
C VAL A 293 3.89 -4.38 21.94
N ARG A 294 3.57 -4.20 20.66
CA ARG A 294 4.10 -3.09 19.86
C ARG A 294 3.56 -1.72 20.28
N TYR A 295 2.29 -1.66 20.68
CA TYR A 295 1.57 -0.42 21.00
C TYR A 295 1.26 -0.26 22.48
N ASP A 296 1.67 -1.22 23.32
CA ASP A 296 1.55 -1.20 24.77
C ASP A 296 0.07 -1.07 25.19
N PHE A 297 -0.74 -2.05 24.79
CA PHE A 297 -2.15 -2.19 25.19
C PHE A 297 -2.45 -3.63 25.62
N ASP A 298 -3.56 -3.84 26.33
CA ASP A 298 -4.02 -5.18 26.73
C ASP A 298 -5.12 -5.66 25.77
N ALA A 299 -4.86 -6.74 25.04
CA ALA A 299 -5.78 -7.27 24.04
C ALA A 299 -7.03 -7.95 24.65
N GLU A 300 -6.95 -8.41 25.90
CA GLU A 300 -8.05 -9.08 26.60
C GLU A 300 -8.92 -8.11 27.39
N LYS A 301 -8.44 -6.89 27.61
CA LYS A 301 -9.18 -5.85 28.31
C LYS A 301 -10.47 -5.51 27.55
N PRO A 302 -11.62 -5.47 28.24
CA PRO A 302 -12.89 -5.17 27.59
C PRO A 302 -12.93 -3.72 27.11
N PHE A 303 -13.62 -3.49 25.98
CA PHE A 303 -13.91 -2.16 25.48
C PHE A 303 -14.76 -1.35 26.47
N THR A 304 -14.67 -0.03 26.36
CA THR A 304 -15.51 0.84 27.20
C THR A 304 -16.97 0.76 26.79
N ASN A 305 -17.89 0.90 27.77
CA ASN A 305 -19.33 0.92 27.48
C ASN A 305 -19.73 2.05 26.53
N ALA A 306 -19.03 3.20 26.60
CA ALA A 306 -19.22 4.30 25.67
C ALA A 306 -18.90 3.87 24.23
N PHE A 307 -17.73 3.24 24.03
CA PHE A 307 -17.34 2.70 22.73
C PHE A 307 -18.36 1.67 22.20
N VAL A 308 -18.74 0.68 23.01
CA VAL A 308 -19.70 -0.36 22.59
C VAL A 308 -21.06 0.24 22.24
N SER A 309 -21.55 1.20 23.03
CA SER A 309 -22.84 1.85 22.80
C SER A 309 -22.83 2.74 21.55
N GLU A 310 -21.76 3.51 21.32
CA GLU A 310 -21.66 4.38 20.15
C GLU A 310 -21.47 3.55 18.89
N VAL A 311 -20.48 2.66 18.85
CA VAL A 311 -20.16 1.86 17.66
C VAL A 311 -21.27 0.86 17.34
N GLY A 312 -21.86 0.21 18.34
CA GLY A 312 -22.97 -0.72 18.17
C GLY A 312 -24.26 -0.02 17.76
N GLY A 313 -24.69 0.96 18.55
CA GLY A 313 -25.98 1.63 18.37
C GLY A 313 -26.10 2.46 17.08
N LEU A 314 -24.98 3.02 16.58
CA LEU A 314 -24.95 3.74 15.31
C LEU A 314 -25.19 2.84 14.09
N ASN A 315 -24.82 1.56 14.19
CA ASN A 315 -24.96 0.63 13.08
C ASN A 315 -26.37 0.01 13.06
N ASP A 316 -26.97 -0.29 14.21
CA ASP A 316 -28.27 -0.97 14.28
C ASP A 316 -29.44 -0.08 13.86
N GLN A 317 -29.44 1.20 14.25
CA GLN A 317 -30.43 2.19 13.77
C GLN A 317 -30.39 2.37 12.24
N TYR A 318 -29.25 2.06 11.63
CA TYR A 318 -29.01 2.25 10.22
C TYR A 318 -29.36 1.01 9.38
N PHE A 319 -29.05 -0.19 9.87
CA PHE A 319 -29.44 -1.45 9.22
C PHE A 319 -30.92 -1.82 9.41
N ASP A 320 -31.57 -1.41 10.49
CA ASP A 320 -33.03 -1.54 10.65
C ASP A 320 -33.81 -0.60 9.73
N ALA A 321 -33.28 0.61 9.46
CA ALA A 321 -33.84 1.54 8.48
C ALA A 321 -33.75 1.01 7.03
N LEU A 322 -32.76 0.15 6.74
CA LEU A 322 -32.62 -0.56 5.47
C LEU A 322 -33.67 -1.68 5.32
N SER A 323 -33.85 -2.50 6.36
CA SER A 323 -34.80 -3.62 6.34
C SER A 323 -36.26 -3.17 6.24
N SER A 324 -36.57 -1.98 6.74
CA SER A 324 -37.92 -1.39 6.71
C SER A 324 -38.26 -0.66 5.40
N GLN A 325 -37.27 -0.35 4.54
CA GLN A 325 -37.53 0.24 3.22
C GLN A 325 -37.70 -0.79 2.09
N GLU A 326 -37.28 -2.05 2.28
CA GLU A 326 -37.43 -3.13 1.28
C GLU A 326 -38.61 -4.08 1.57
N SER A 327 -39.36 -3.87 2.64
CA SER A 327 -40.43 -4.80 3.05
C SER A 327 -41.82 -4.40 2.55
N GLU A 328 -42.04 -4.59 1.25
CA GLU A 328 -43.35 -5.02 0.74
C GLU A 328 -43.12 -6.25 -0.16
N HIS A 329 -43.36 -7.45 0.40
CA HIS A 329 -43.43 -8.78 -0.25
C HIS A 329 -42.14 -9.62 -0.32
N ASN A 330 -41.82 -10.37 0.75
CA ASN A 330 -41.82 -11.85 0.75
C ASN A 330 -41.40 -12.41 2.12
N GLU A 331 -42.24 -13.26 2.72
CA GLU A 331 -41.85 -14.05 3.90
C GLU A 331 -40.95 -15.22 3.47
N GLY A 332 -39.65 -15.06 3.68
CA GLY A 332 -38.65 -16.13 3.69
C GLY A 332 -37.72 -15.95 4.89
N PRO A 333 -37.11 -17.01 5.44
CA PRO A 333 -36.30 -16.90 6.65
C PRO A 333 -35.06 -16.06 6.37
N SER A 334 -35.05 -14.84 6.90
CA SER A 334 -33.91 -13.91 6.85
C SER A 334 -32.72 -14.54 7.59
N ILE A 335 -31.68 -14.89 6.84
CA ILE A 335 -30.42 -15.37 7.41
C ILE A 335 -29.65 -14.14 7.92
N GLY A 336 -29.99 -13.74 9.14
CA GLY A 336 -29.09 -13.11 10.11
C GLY A 336 -28.44 -11.77 9.74
N SER A 337 -29.22 -10.68 9.77
CA SER A 337 -28.68 -9.39 10.22
C SER A 337 -28.12 -9.60 11.62
N GLN A 338 -26.80 -9.79 11.74
CA GLN A 338 -26.16 -9.79 13.05
C GLN A 338 -26.16 -8.36 13.58
N ASP A 339 -27.01 -8.13 14.56
CA ASP A 339 -27.03 -6.96 15.44
C ASP A 339 -25.59 -6.56 15.79
N SER A 340 -25.18 -5.37 15.38
CA SER A 340 -23.80 -4.89 15.50
C SER A 340 -23.42 -4.63 16.94
N THR A 341 -24.40 -4.17 17.73
CA THR A 341 -24.33 -4.18 19.19
C THR A 341 -24.12 -5.60 19.70
N GLY A 342 -24.89 -6.58 19.22
CA GLY A 342 -24.70 -8.01 19.53
C GLY A 342 -23.31 -8.55 19.20
N ILE A 343 -22.71 -8.15 18.08
CA ILE A 343 -21.33 -8.53 17.73
C ILE A 343 -20.34 -7.93 18.72
N LEU A 344 -20.42 -6.63 19.02
CA LEU A 344 -19.49 -5.98 19.94
C LEU A 344 -19.67 -6.43 21.38
N LEU A 345 -20.88 -6.78 21.79
CA LEU A 345 -21.14 -7.39 23.11
C LEU A 345 -20.57 -8.80 23.20
N LYS A 346 -20.66 -9.59 22.12
CA LYS A 346 -20.10 -10.94 22.05
C LYS A 346 -18.58 -10.94 21.92
N HIS A 347 -18.03 -9.96 21.20
CA HIS A 347 -16.61 -9.80 20.90
C HIS A 347 -16.09 -8.50 21.55
N ASN A 348 -16.18 -8.44 22.87
CA ASN A 348 -16.02 -7.22 23.65
C ASN A 348 -14.56 -6.86 23.99
N ASN A 349 -13.58 -7.47 23.34
CA ASN A 349 -12.16 -7.15 23.48
C ASN A 349 -11.45 -7.27 22.13
N LEU A 350 -10.19 -6.81 22.07
CA LEU A 350 -9.45 -6.78 20.81
C LEU A 350 -9.14 -8.17 20.27
N SER A 351 -8.83 -9.16 21.12
CA SER A 351 -8.52 -10.52 20.67
C SER A 351 -9.69 -11.19 19.95
N SER A 352 -10.87 -11.09 20.56
CA SER A 352 -12.10 -11.66 19.99
C SER A 352 -12.55 -10.89 18.75
N LEU A 353 -12.42 -9.56 18.73
CA LEU A 353 -12.79 -8.74 17.58
C LEU A 353 -11.82 -8.91 16.39
N TRP A 354 -10.52 -9.03 16.66
CA TRP A 354 -9.50 -9.36 15.66
C TRP A 354 -9.82 -10.69 14.97
N SER A 355 -10.21 -11.69 15.74
CA SER A 355 -10.62 -12.99 15.20
C SER A 355 -11.81 -12.86 14.24
N VAL A 356 -12.80 -12.01 14.56
CA VAL A 356 -13.92 -11.71 13.66
C VAL A 356 -13.42 -11.02 12.39
N MET A 357 -12.52 -10.05 12.49
CA MET A 357 -11.95 -9.37 11.33
C MET A 357 -11.25 -10.35 10.38
N ILE A 358 -10.42 -11.27 10.91
CA ILE A 358 -9.75 -12.29 10.10
C ILE A 358 -10.77 -13.23 9.42
N GLN A 359 -11.83 -13.63 10.13
CA GLN A 359 -12.92 -14.41 9.52
C GLN A 359 -13.62 -13.65 8.39
N GLN A 360 -13.86 -12.35 8.56
CA GLN A 360 -14.47 -11.49 7.53
C GLN A 360 -13.54 -11.28 6.33
N LEU A 361 -12.24 -11.21 6.54
CA LEU A 361 -11.24 -11.18 5.47
C LEU A 361 -11.30 -12.48 4.66
N ARG A 362 -11.22 -13.63 5.34
CA ARG A 362 -11.27 -14.95 4.69
C ARG A 362 -12.58 -15.16 3.93
N LEU A 363 -13.72 -14.76 4.49
CA LEU A 363 -15.02 -14.79 3.82
C LEU A 363 -15.06 -13.97 2.53
N THR A 364 -14.36 -12.82 2.51
CA THR A 364 -14.36 -11.91 1.35
C THR A 364 -13.38 -12.34 0.25
N PHE A 365 -12.20 -12.84 0.65
CA PHE A 365 -11.08 -13.01 -0.27
C PHE A 365 -10.73 -14.46 -0.58
N LEU A 366 -11.15 -15.45 0.21
CA LEU A 366 -10.89 -16.84 -0.16
C LEU A 366 -11.95 -17.31 -1.17
N PRO A 367 -11.53 -18.04 -2.22
CA PRO A 367 -12.47 -18.68 -3.11
C PRO A 367 -13.29 -19.73 -2.33
N PRO A 368 -14.50 -20.07 -2.80
CA PRO A 368 -15.25 -21.21 -2.25
C PRO A 368 -14.46 -22.52 -2.37
N ASP A 369 -14.71 -23.49 -1.49
CA ASP A 369 -13.87 -24.68 -1.18
C ASP A 369 -13.45 -25.61 -2.36
N THR A 370 -13.84 -25.34 -3.60
CA THR A 370 -13.42 -26.12 -4.79
C THR A 370 -13.32 -25.25 -6.06
N PRO A 371 -12.34 -24.34 -6.20
CA PRO A 371 -12.14 -23.69 -7.47
C PRO A 371 -11.37 -24.65 -8.39
N SER A 372 -12.02 -25.14 -9.46
CA SER A 372 -11.31 -25.86 -10.54
C SER A 372 -10.41 -24.97 -11.40
N VAL A 373 -10.26 -23.70 -11.00
CA VAL A 373 -9.65 -22.60 -11.73
C VAL A 373 -8.75 -21.79 -10.81
N ALA A 374 -7.86 -20.99 -11.37
CA ALA A 374 -7.04 -20.06 -10.62
C ALA A 374 -7.90 -18.98 -9.93
N PRO A 375 -7.79 -18.80 -8.60
CA PRO A 375 -8.59 -17.81 -7.89
C PRO A 375 -8.17 -16.37 -8.26
N SER A 376 -6.87 -16.13 -8.43
CA SER A 376 -6.33 -14.77 -8.55
C SER A 376 -6.34 -14.20 -9.97
N ILE A 377 -6.37 -15.05 -11.00
CA ILE A 377 -6.34 -14.65 -12.42
C ILE A 377 -7.29 -15.52 -13.24
N PRO A 378 -7.77 -15.07 -14.41
CA PRO A 378 -8.57 -15.90 -15.29
C PRO A 378 -7.70 -16.97 -15.98
N SER A 379 -7.41 -18.05 -15.25
CA SER A 379 -6.66 -19.23 -15.73
C SER A 379 -7.24 -20.52 -15.17
N VAL A 380 -6.96 -21.66 -15.80
CA VAL A 380 -7.33 -23.00 -15.29
C VAL A 380 -6.47 -23.39 -14.08
N SER A 381 -5.21 -22.96 -14.04
CA SER A 381 -4.29 -23.24 -12.94
C SER A 381 -3.63 -21.95 -12.45
N GLN A 382 -3.46 -21.87 -11.12
CA GLN A 382 -2.72 -20.78 -10.49
C GLN A 382 -1.24 -20.87 -10.94
N PRO A 383 -0.61 -19.76 -11.34
CA PRO A 383 0.80 -19.76 -11.66
C PRO A 383 1.67 -19.97 -10.42
N GLU A 384 2.81 -20.66 -10.58
CA GLU A 384 3.76 -20.96 -9.49
C GLU A 384 4.17 -19.72 -8.68
N LEU A 385 4.44 -18.60 -9.36
CA LEU A 385 4.79 -17.33 -8.71
C LEU A 385 3.68 -16.74 -7.84
N LEU A 386 2.42 -17.15 -8.08
CA LEU A 386 1.25 -16.69 -7.36
C LEU A 386 0.68 -17.75 -6.41
N GLU A 387 1.30 -18.93 -6.26
CA GLU A 387 0.87 -19.97 -5.32
C GLU A 387 0.72 -19.44 -3.87
N PRO A 388 1.63 -18.60 -3.33
CA PRO A 388 1.45 -18.01 -2.00
C PRO A 388 0.29 -17.00 -1.90
N TYR A 389 -0.36 -16.68 -3.02
CA TYR A 389 -1.37 -15.63 -3.19
C TYR A 389 -2.67 -16.21 -3.79
N SER A 390 -3.05 -17.41 -3.37
CA SER A 390 -4.25 -18.13 -3.84
C SER A 390 -5.55 -17.53 -3.27
N THR A 391 -5.79 -16.24 -3.51
CA THR A 391 -6.99 -15.51 -3.09
C THR A 391 -7.72 -14.91 -4.30
N LEU A 392 -8.91 -14.37 -4.08
CA LEU A 392 -9.67 -13.60 -5.06
C LEU A 392 -9.08 -12.20 -5.32
N LEU A 393 -7.97 -11.83 -4.68
CA LEU A 393 -7.30 -10.56 -4.97
C LEU A 393 -6.50 -10.67 -6.29
N SER A 394 -6.92 -9.92 -7.29
CA SER A 394 -6.28 -9.90 -8.61
C SER A 394 -4.88 -9.27 -8.53
N PRO A 395 -3.87 -9.85 -9.21
CA PRO A 395 -2.53 -9.26 -9.27
C PRO A 395 -2.45 -8.07 -10.23
N VAL A 396 -3.56 -7.63 -10.83
CA VAL A 396 -3.65 -6.39 -11.61
C VAL A 396 -3.70 -5.19 -10.66
N LEU A 397 -2.56 -4.51 -10.52
CA LEU A 397 -2.39 -3.38 -9.62
C LEU A 397 -2.49 -2.07 -10.37
N THR A 398 -3.30 -1.13 -9.88
CA THR A 398 -3.62 0.09 -10.62
C THR A 398 -3.29 1.37 -9.85
N ALA A 399 -2.61 2.30 -10.51
CA ALA A 399 -2.46 3.67 -10.06
C ALA A 399 -3.38 4.59 -10.90
N ARG A 400 -4.38 5.20 -10.26
CA ARG A 400 -5.34 6.12 -10.88
C ARG A 400 -4.92 7.56 -10.62
N TYR A 401 -4.77 8.35 -11.68
CA TYR A 401 -4.31 9.73 -11.58
C TYR A 401 -5.44 10.74 -11.71
N LEU A 402 -5.58 11.58 -10.69
CA LEU A 402 -6.53 12.68 -10.66
C LEU A 402 -5.81 14.03 -10.75
N SER A 403 -6.45 14.95 -11.47
CA SER A 403 -6.04 16.34 -11.62
C SER A 403 -6.26 17.09 -10.31
N SER A 404 -5.20 17.75 -9.87
CA SER A 404 -5.24 18.69 -8.76
C SER A 404 -5.33 20.13 -9.27
N ALA A 405 -5.85 20.40 -10.48
CA ALA A 405 -6.16 21.77 -10.94
C ALA A 405 -7.39 22.33 -10.20
N ALA A 406 -7.60 23.65 -10.18
CA ALA A 406 -8.83 24.26 -9.66
C ALA A 406 -9.84 24.39 -10.80
N ASN A 407 -11.14 24.19 -10.52
CA ASN A 407 -12.28 24.38 -11.44
C ASN A 407 -12.44 23.36 -12.59
N GLU A 408 -11.92 22.14 -12.46
CA GLU A 408 -12.31 21.06 -13.39
C GLU A 408 -13.58 20.36 -12.86
N ASP A 409 -14.56 20.15 -13.74
CA ASP A 409 -15.72 19.29 -13.44
C ASP A 409 -15.23 17.89 -13.03
N ALA A 410 -15.98 17.18 -12.17
CA ALA A 410 -15.62 15.84 -11.69
C ALA A 410 -15.23 14.85 -12.81
N LYS A 411 -15.83 14.98 -14.01
CA LYS A 411 -15.49 14.16 -15.19
C LYS A 411 -14.14 14.51 -15.84
N ARG A 412 -13.67 15.76 -15.72
CA ARG A 412 -12.38 16.25 -16.27
C ARG A 412 -11.21 16.04 -15.31
N GLN A 413 -11.53 15.66 -14.07
CA GLN A 413 -10.58 15.40 -13.01
C GLN A 413 -9.78 14.11 -13.24
N LEU A 414 -10.30 13.12 -13.97
CA LEU A 414 -9.51 11.93 -14.32
C LEU A 414 -8.47 12.27 -15.39
N ILE A 415 -7.20 12.02 -15.09
CA ILE A 415 -6.10 12.11 -16.05
C ILE A 415 -5.94 10.77 -16.79
N GLY A 416 -6.06 9.66 -16.06
CA GLY A 416 -5.96 8.30 -16.58
C GLY A 416 -5.39 7.34 -15.54
N SER A 417 -5.19 6.08 -15.94
CA SER A 417 -4.70 5.02 -15.05
C SER A 417 -3.46 4.35 -15.61
N ARG A 418 -2.66 3.74 -14.73
CA ARG A 418 -1.55 2.85 -15.08
C ARG A 418 -1.71 1.55 -14.31
N SER A 419 -1.93 0.47 -15.04
CA SER A 419 -2.06 -0.88 -14.50
C SER A 419 -0.82 -1.71 -14.85
N PHE A 420 -0.44 -2.59 -13.93
CA PHE A 420 0.70 -3.49 -14.08
C PHE A 420 0.49 -4.74 -13.21
N LEU A 421 1.20 -5.82 -13.53
CA LEU A 421 1.08 -7.07 -12.79
C LEU A 421 2.01 -7.10 -11.57
N PHE A 422 1.55 -7.77 -10.51
CA PHE A 422 2.34 -8.03 -9.33
C PHE A 422 3.59 -8.86 -9.65
N ASP A 423 4.76 -8.41 -9.17
CA ASP A 423 6.02 -9.14 -9.30
C ASP A 423 6.59 -9.43 -7.89
N PRO A 424 6.40 -10.65 -7.36
CA PRO A 424 6.87 -10.99 -6.03
C PRO A 424 8.39 -10.95 -5.91
N THR A 425 9.11 -11.16 -7.01
CA THR A 425 10.59 -11.22 -6.99
C THR A 425 11.19 -9.83 -6.96
N SER A 426 10.67 -8.91 -7.77
CA SER A 426 11.06 -7.50 -7.69
C SER A 426 10.74 -6.92 -6.31
N LEU A 427 9.56 -7.20 -5.75
CA LEU A 427 9.20 -6.75 -4.40
C LEU A 427 10.18 -7.29 -3.35
N THR A 428 10.41 -8.60 -3.35
CA THR A 428 11.28 -9.26 -2.35
C THR A 428 12.72 -8.76 -2.46
N SER A 429 13.25 -8.62 -3.67
CA SER A 429 14.59 -8.06 -3.90
C SER A 429 14.70 -6.63 -3.36
N HIS A 430 13.70 -5.78 -3.62
CA HIS A 430 13.67 -4.42 -3.09
C HIS A 430 13.61 -4.40 -1.56
N LEU A 431 12.69 -5.16 -0.95
CA LEU A 431 12.54 -5.19 0.51
C LEU A 431 13.82 -5.70 1.19
N ASN A 432 14.46 -6.75 0.65
CA ASN A 432 15.71 -7.26 1.20
C ASN A 432 16.83 -6.21 1.14
N ASP A 433 17.05 -5.58 -0.01
CA ASP A 433 18.08 -4.53 -0.12
C ASP A 433 17.76 -3.34 0.79
N GLN A 434 16.50 -2.91 0.87
CA GLN A 434 16.09 -1.84 1.79
C GLN A 434 16.30 -2.20 3.25
N MET A 435 15.97 -3.43 3.65
CA MET A 435 16.15 -3.87 5.03
C MET A 435 17.63 -3.96 5.42
N THR A 436 18.55 -4.26 4.49
CA THR A 436 19.98 -4.16 4.81
C THR A 436 20.41 -2.75 5.24
N TRP A 437 19.84 -1.70 4.64
CA TRP A 437 20.09 -0.32 5.05
C TRP A 437 19.42 0.00 6.39
N TRP A 438 18.13 -0.34 6.53
CA TRP A 438 17.39 -0.14 7.78
C TRP A 438 18.04 -0.82 8.99
N ARG A 439 18.66 -1.99 8.77
CA ARG A 439 19.41 -2.75 9.79
C ARG A 439 20.84 -2.24 9.99
N GLY A 440 21.27 -1.18 9.30
CA GLY A 440 22.60 -0.58 9.44
C GLY A 440 23.73 -1.39 8.83
N LYS A 441 23.43 -2.38 7.96
CA LYS A 441 24.45 -3.21 7.28
C LYS A 441 25.08 -2.51 6.07
N ARG A 442 24.46 -1.43 5.59
CA ARG A 442 24.97 -0.58 4.50
C ARG A 442 24.55 0.87 4.70
N ASP A 443 25.32 1.79 4.13
CA ASP A 443 24.98 3.22 4.10
C ASP A 443 23.84 3.52 3.11
N PRO A 444 23.08 4.62 3.31
CA PRO A 444 22.10 5.12 2.35
C PRO A 444 22.79 5.56 1.04
N ARG A 445 22.17 5.23 -0.09
CA ARG A 445 22.69 5.54 -1.42
C ARG A 445 22.04 6.78 -2.02
N GLY A 446 22.83 7.53 -2.79
CA GLY A 446 22.30 8.56 -3.69
C GLY A 446 21.54 7.95 -4.86
N VAL A 447 20.91 8.80 -5.66
CA VAL A 447 20.26 8.37 -6.90
C VAL A 447 21.28 7.90 -7.94
N ASP A 448 20.85 7.12 -8.91
CA ASP A 448 21.68 6.87 -10.10
C ASP A 448 21.94 8.17 -10.87
N ILE A 449 23.02 8.21 -11.65
CA ILE A 449 23.39 9.41 -12.42
C ILE A 449 22.26 9.81 -13.39
N MET A 450 21.61 8.84 -14.01
CA MET A 450 20.46 9.08 -14.92
C MET A 450 19.24 9.65 -14.20
N ASP A 451 19.20 9.54 -12.88
CA ASP A 451 18.14 10.01 -12.00
C ASP A 451 18.48 11.34 -11.30
N ALA A 452 19.62 11.95 -11.61
CA ALA A 452 20.05 13.20 -11.00
C ALA A 452 19.06 14.36 -11.20
N TRP A 453 18.16 14.28 -12.18
CA TRP A 453 17.04 15.21 -12.36
C TRP A 453 16.15 15.31 -11.11
N LYS A 454 16.03 14.24 -10.31
CA LYS A 454 15.29 14.23 -9.03
C LYS A 454 15.88 15.25 -8.04
N CYS A 455 17.18 15.53 -8.12
CA CYS A 455 17.85 16.49 -7.26
C CYS A 455 17.41 17.94 -7.50
N ARG A 456 16.83 18.28 -8.67
CA ARG A 456 16.33 19.64 -8.97
C ARG A 456 15.23 20.08 -7.99
N ILE A 457 14.46 19.12 -7.49
CA ILE A 457 13.31 19.35 -6.61
C ILE A 457 13.55 18.83 -5.18
N CYS A 458 14.79 18.44 -4.86
CA CYS A 458 15.15 17.94 -3.54
C CYS A 458 15.43 19.10 -2.58
N GLU A 459 14.79 19.09 -1.41
CA GLU A 459 14.97 20.13 -0.38
C GLU A 459 16.37 20.08 0.28
N PHE A 460 17.07 18.95 0.20
CA PHE A 460 18.42 18.77 0.74
C PHE A 460 19.51 18.91 -0.34
N ARG A 461 19.18 19.50 -1.50
CA ARG A 461 20.09 19.57 -2.65
C ARG A 461 21.46 20.16 -2.31
N ASP A 462 21.47 21.23 -1.51
CA ASP A 462 22.65 22.06 -1.27
C ASP A 462 23.62 21.46 -0.24
N GLU A 463 23.17 20.47 0.53
CA GLU A 463 23.91 19.83 1.62
C GLU A 463 24.08 18.32 1.40
N CYS A 464 23.73 17.82 0.21
CA CYS A 464 23.84 16.41 -0.14
C CYS A 464 25.26 16.08 -0.59
N SER A 465 26.03 15.40 0.28
CA SER A 465 27.42 14.98 0.01
C SER A 465 27.58 14.21 -1.30
N TRP A 466 26.64 13.31 -1.61
CA TRP A 466 26.65 12.58 -2.87
C TRP A 466 26.64 13.52 -4.09
N ARG A 467 25.83 14.60 -4.06
CA ARG A 467 25.81 15.56 -5.18
C ARG A 467 27.13 16.30 -5.29
N GLU A 468 27.66 16.76 -4.17
CA GLU A 468 28.94 17.47 -4.12
C GLU A 468 30.08 16.59 -4.67
N GLU A 469 30.18 15.33 -4.20
CA GLU A 469 31.17 14.36 -4.68
C GLU A 469 31.04 14.09 -6.18
N ARG A 470 29.81 13.91 -6.69
CA ARG A 470 29.60 13.69 -8.12
C ARG A 470 29.99 14.94 -8.93
N GLU A 471 29.62 16.13 -8.47
CA GLU A 471 29.94 17.40 -9.15
C GLU A 471 31.46 17.62 -9.20
N MET A 472 32.17 17.36 -8.10
CA MET A 472 33.63 17.38 -8.06
C MET A 472 34.25 16.34 -9.01
N ALA A 473 33.73 15.11 -9.04
CA ALA A 473 34.23 14.06 -9.94
C ALA A 473 34.03 14.43 -11.42
N TYR A 474 32.90 15.05 -11.77
CA TYR A 474 32.62 15.53 -13.12
C TYR A 474 33.53 16.70 -13.51
N ALA A 475 33.74 17.66 -12.60
CA ALA A 475 34.65 18.78 -12.80
C ALA A 475 36.11 18.32 -13.03
N ARG A 476 36.56 17.30 -12.29
CA ARG A 476 37.91 16.70 -12.44
C ARG A 476 38.11 15.97 -13.77
N ARG A 477 37.05 15.45 -14.40
CA ARG A 477 37.11 14.70 -15.66
C ARG A 477 37.11 15.56 -16.93
N GLY A 478 37.21 16.90 -16.83
CA GLY A 478 37.50 17.78 -17.97
C GLY A 478 36.34 18.64 -18.49
N GLY A 479 35.24 18.78 -17.75
CA GLY A 479 34.19 19.75 -18.06
C GLY A 479 34.63 21.19 -17.74
N GLY A 480 35.35 21.83 -18.66
CA GLY A 480 35.91 23.17 -18.46
C GLY A 480 34.87 24.25 -18.11
N ARG A 481 35.16 25.03 -17.05
CA ARG A 481 34.76 26.41 -16.66
C ARG A 481 33.33 26.95 -16.95
N ARG A 482 32.40 26.18 -17.54
CA ARG A 482 30.98 26.52 -17.79
C ARG A 482 30.08 25.27 -17.73
N ALA A 483 30.40 24.28 -16.91
CA ALA A 483 29.49 23.16 -16.68
C ALA A 483 28.43 23.56 -15.65
N GLY A 484 27.14 23.43 -16.00
CA GLY A 484 26.03 23.60 -15.06
C GLY A 484 26.02 22.51 -13.97
N PRO A 485 25.21 22.66 -12.92
CA PRO A 485 25.05 21.65 -11.87
C PRO A 485 24.75 20.26 -12.44
N ILE A 486 25.16 19.17 -11.80
CA ILE A 486 24.84 17.79 -12.29
C ILE A 486 23.34 17.54 -12.36
N ALA A 487 22.55 18.25 -11.56
CA ALA A 487 21.10 18.16 -11.67
C ALA A 487 20.60 18.70 -13.02
N ASP A 488 21.34 19.60 -13.68
CA ASP A 488 20.99 20.29 -14.92
C ASP A 488 21.61 19.65 -16.17
N ILE A 489 22.45 18.63 -16.00
CA ILE A 489 22.92 17.68 -17.02
C ILE A 489 21.86 16.58 -17.15
#